data_AF-A0A431JV29-F1
#
_entry.id   AF-A0A431JV29-F1
#
_cell.length_a   1.000
_cell.length_b   1.000
_cell.length_c   1.000
_cell.angle_alpha   90.00
_cell.angle_beta   90.00
_cell.angle_gamma   90.00
#
_symmetry.space_group_name_H-M   'P 1'
#
loop_
_entity.id
_entity.type
_entity.pdbx_description
1 polymer ?
#
loop_
_entity_poly.entity_id
_entity_poly.type
_entity_poly.pdbx_seq_one_letter_code
_entity_poly.pdbx_strand_id
1 'polypeptide(L)' 'MDSFVDTRGWGHGQVWVNGHHLGRFWSLGPQQTLYLPASWLKAGANEVLVFTTEPPGAAGMTMQGLAEPVYERRR' A
#
# COMPACT_ATOMS: atom_id res chain seq x y z
N MET A 1 5.64 -6.15 -14.27
CA MET A 1 6.39 -4.94 -13.91
C MET A 1 6.19 -4.72 -12.42
N ASP A 2 7.20 -4.22 -11.73
CA ASP A 2 7.07 -3.88 -10.32
C ASP A 2 6.08 -2.73 -10.13
N SER A 3 5.56 -2.57 -8.93
CA SER A 3 4.59 -1.51 -8.61
C SER A 3 4.76 -1.01 -7.19
N PHE A 4 4.03 0.04 -6.83
CA PHE A 4 4.03 0.64 -5.51
C PHE A 4 2.60 0.71 -4.98
N VAL A 5 2.30 0.01 -3.89
CA VAL A 5 0.98 0.05 -3.25
C VAL A 5 0.79 1.41 -2.58
N ASP A 6 -0.22 2.18 -3.02
CA ASP A 6 -0.58 3.47 -2.45
C ASP A 6 -1.31 3.28 -1.11
N THR A 7 -0.69 3.79 -0.04
CA THR A 7 -1.23 3.70 1.32
C THR A 7 -1.81 5.02 1.82
N ARG A 8 -1.87 6.05 0.97
CA ARG A 8 -2.51 7.33 1.32
C ARG A 8 -3.99 7.10 1.63
N GLY A 9 -4.48 7.71 2.71
CA GLY A 9 -5.87 7.55 3.16
C GLY A 9 -6.15 6.30 3.98
N TRP A 10 -5.15 5.42 4.21
CA TRP A 10 -5.29 4.21 5.02
C TRP A 10 -4.87 4.37 6.49
N GLY A 11 -4.34 5.54 6.89
CA GLY A 11 -3.91 5.82 8.27
C GLY A 11 -2.59 5.14 8.62
N HIS A 12 -2.60 4.29 9.63
CA HIS A 12 -1.45 3.51 10.10
C HIS A 12 -1.76 2.01 10.11
N GLY A 13 -0.83 1.18 9.62
CA GLY A 13 -1.11 -0.24 9.45
C GLY A 13 -0.05 -1.05 8.73
N GLN A 14 -0.47 -2.19 8.17
CA GLN A 14 0.36 -3.19 7.49
C GLN A 14 -0.37 -3.77 6.27
N VAL A 15 0.39 -4.14 5.23
CA VAL A 15 -0.15 -4.73 3.99
C VAL A 15 0.51 -6.09 3.72
N TRP A 16 -0.28 -7.04 3.23
CA TRP A 16 0.19 -8.29 2.65
C TRP A 16 -0.34 -8.46 1.24
N VAL A 17 0.48 -9.01 0.34
CA VAL A 17 0.07 -9.38 -1.03
C VAL A 17 0.37 -10.86 -1.23
N ASN A 18 -0.67 -11.64 -1.57
CA ASN A 18 -0.56 -13.09 -1.76
C ASN A 18 0.14 -13.82 -0.60
N GLY A 19 -0.10 -13.39 0.65
CA GLY A 19 0.52 -13.94 1.87
C GLY A 19 1.91 -13.39 2.21
N HIS A 20 2.55 -12.61 1.34
CA HIS A 20 3.82 -11.96 1.63
C HIS A 20 3.61 -10.65 2.38
N HIS A 21 4.29 -10.46 3.50
CA HIS A 21 4.25 -9.20 4.26
C HIS A 21 4.99 -8.10 3.49
N LEU A 22 4.24 -7.12 2.97
CA LEU A 22 4.75 -6.03 2.15
C LEU A 22 5.39 -4.94 3.02
N GLY A 23 4.87 -4.75 4.23
CA GLY A 23 5.44 -3.85 5.23
C GLY A 23 4.40 -3.00 5.92
N ARG A 24 4.91 -2.09 6.75
CA ARG A 24 4.15 -1.13 7.53
C ARG A 24 4.02 0.20 6.79
N PHE A 25 2.87 0.84 6.93
CA PHE A 25 2.64 2.21 6.45
C PHE A 25 2.18 3.12 7.59
N TRP A 26 2.43 4.42 7.43
CA TRP A 26 1.92 5.45 8.32
C TRP A 26 1.71 6.75 7.54
N SER A 27 0.49 7.28 7.58
CA SER A 27 0.10 8.58 7.04
C SER A 27 1.01 9.74 7.46
N LEU A 28 1.71 9.63 8.58
CA LEU A 28 2.68 10.62 9.06
C LEU A 28 3.88 10.83 8.08
N GLY A 29 4.10 9.89 7.16
CA GLY A 29 5.11 10.00 6.11
C GLY A 29 6.57 9.91 6.62
N PRO A 30 7.57 10.21 5.77
CA PRO A 30 7.42 10.75 4.41
C PRO A 30 7.03 9.70 3.37
N GLN A 31 7.28 8.41 3.61
CA GLN A 31 6.92 7.35 2.67
C GLN A 31 5.41 7.12 2.67
N GLN A 32 4.79 7.18 1.49
CA GLN A 32 3.33 7.02 1.32
C GLN A 32 2.95 5.84 0.41
N THR A 33 3.94 5.05 -0.02
CA THR A 33 3.75 3.85 -0.83
C THR A 33 4.66 2.71 -0.38
N LEU A 34 4.23 1.46 -0.57
CA LEU A 34 5.05 0.27 -0.33
C LEU A 34 5.45 -0.39 -1.65
N TYR A 35 6.73 -0.72 -1.82
CA TYR A 35 7.24 -1.40 -3.01
C TYR A 35 6.69 -2.83 -3.10
N LEU A 36 6.05 -3.16 -4.22
CA LEU A 36 5.50 -4.48 -4.56
C LEU A 36 6.28 -5.09 -5.74
N PRO A 37 7.13 -6.09 -5.47
CA PRO A 37 7.82 -6.83 -6.52
C PRO A 37 6.83 -7.52 -7.46
N ALA A 38 7.11 -7.46 -8.77
CA ALA A 38 6.35 -8.19 -9.78
C ALA A 38 6.34 -9.70 -9.53
N SER A 39 7.41 -10.23 -8.94
CA SER A 39 7.54 -11.66 -8.60
C SER A 39 6.56 -12.13 -7.53
N TRP A 40 5.93 -11.22 -6.78
CA TRP A 40 4.89 -11.55 -5.81
C TRP A 40 3.49 -11.57 -6.43
N LEU A 41 3.34 -11.05 -7.65
CA LEU A 41 2.08 -11.04 -8.38
C LEU A 41 1.93 -12.32 -9.22
N LYS A 42 0.67 -12.71 -9.41
CA LYS A 42 0.27 -13.85 -10.23
C LYS A 42 -0.59 -13.35 -11.40
N ALA A 43 -0.56 -14.08 -12.52
CA ALA A 43 -1.53 -13.84 -13.59
C ALA A 43 -2.94 -14.13 -13.07
N GLY A 44 -3.90 -13.24 -13.35
CA GLY A 44 -5.27 -13.34 -12.85
C GLY A 44 -5.44 -12.69 -11.48
N ALA A 45 -6.13 -13.37 -10.57
CA ALA A 45 -6.51 -12.82 -9.27
C ALA A 45 -5.33 -12.79 -8.29
N ASN A 46 -5.19 -11.68 -7.59
CA ASN A 46 -4.25 -11.48 -6.50
C ASN A 46 -5.02 -11.09 -5.25
N GLU A 47 -4.56 -11.54 -4.09
CA GLU A 47 -5.16 -11.20 -2.80
C GLU A 47 -4.33 -10.10 -2.14
N VAL A 48 -5.02 -9.08 -1.61
CA VAL A 48 -4.39 -8.07 -0.77
C VAL A 48 -5.13 -7.99 0.56
N LEU A 49 -4.38 -8.15 1.64
CA LEU A 49 -4.86 -8.03 3.01
C LEU A 49 -4.28 -6.76 3.63
N VAL A 50 -5.14 -5.95 4.24
CA VAL A 50 -4.74 -4.72 4.94
C VAL A 50 -5.21 -4.80 6.38
N PHE A 51 -4.27 -4.61 7.31
CA PHE A 51 -4.58 -4.29 8.69
C PHE A 51 -4.37 -2.79 8.89
N THR A 52 -5.38 -2.08 9.36
CA THR A 52 -5.27 -0.65 9.73
C THR A 52 -5.83 -0.42 11.12
N THR A 53 -5.21 0.52 11.85
CA THR A 53 -5.66 0.96 13.18
C THR A 53 -6.63 2.14 13.12
N GLU A 54 -6.89 2.68 11.93
CA GLU A 54 -7.78 3.81 11.70
C GLU A 54 -8.87 3.42 10.71
N PRO A 55 -10.09 4.00 10.80
CA PRO A 55 -11.09 3.85 9.75
C PRO A 55 -10.50 4.33 8.42
N PRO A 56 -10.66 3.58 7.31
CA PRO A 56 -10.26 4.04 6.00
C PRO A 56 -10.93 5.38 5.68
N GLY A 57 -10.20 6.31 5.09
CA GLY A 57 -10.71 7.64 4.75
C GLY A 57 -11.87 7.63 3.75
N ALA A 58 -12.44 8.81 3.49
CA ALA A 58 -13.64 9.01 2.65
C ALA A 58 -13.53 8.51 1.19
N ALA A 59 -12.32 8.18 0.71
CA ALA A 59 -12.09 7.59 -0.61
C ALA A 59 -12.54 6.12 -0.73
N GLY A 60 -13.00 5.50 0.36
CA GLY A 60 -13.46 4.11 0.40
C GLY A 60 -12.32 3.10 0.57
N MET A 61 -12.68 1.84 0.73
CA MET A 61 -11.75 0.71 0.90
C MET A 61 -11.12 0.27 -0.43
N THR A 62 -10.57 1.20 -1.20
CA THR A 62 -9.88 0.92 -2.47
C THR A 62 -8.39 1.20 -2.34
N MET A 63 -7.59 0.32 -2.93
CA MET A 63 -6.13 0.42 -2.92
C MET A 63 -5.61 0.29 -4.35
N GLN A 64 -4.56 1.03 -4.68
CA GLN A 64 -4.05 1.16 -6.04
C GLN A 64 -2.56 0.84 -6.10
N GLY A 65 -2.13 0.21 -7.19
CA GLY A 65 -0.72 0.08 -7.55
C GLY A 65 -0.30 1.25 -8.45
N LEU A 66 0.76 1.96 -8.06
CA LEU A 66 1.36 3.06 -8.81
C LEU A 66 2.63 2.59 -9.51
N ALA A 67 3.01 3.28 -10.58
CA ALA A 67 4.25 3.03 -11.30
C ALA A 67 5.48 3.60 -10.56
N GLU A 68 5.29 4.65 -9.76
CA GLU A 68 6.35 5.39 -9.08
C GLU A 68 6.05 5.52 -7.58
N PRO A 69 7.07 5.58 -6.70
CA PRO A 69 6.86 5.76 -5.28
C PRO A 69 6.41 7.19 -4.96
N VAL A 70 5.65 7.34 -3.88
CA VAL A 70 5.24 8.65 -3.35
C VAL A 70 5.93 8.91 -2.02
N TYR A 71 6.63 10.05 -1.96
CA TYR A 71 7.19 10.59 -0.74
C TYR A 71 6.61 11.99 -0.49
N GLU A 72 5.97 12.18 0.67
CA GLU A 72 5.56 13.50 1.11
C GLU A 72 6.76 14.32 1.56
N ARG A 73 6.92 15.50 0.96
CA ARG A 73 7.86 16.50 1.45
C ARG A 73 7.21 17.19 2.65
N ARG A 74 7.81 17.06 3.83
CA ARG A 74 7.46 17.92 4.96
C ARG A 74 7.81 19.37 4.61
N ARG A 75 6.87 20.28 4.87
CA ARG A 75 7.11 21.72 4.82
C ARG A 75 8.05 22.13 5.95
#